data_AF-M0PHQ7-F1
#
_entry.id   AF-M0PHQ7-F1
#
_cell.length_a   1.000
_cell.length_b   1.000
_cell.length_c   1.000
_cell.angle_alpha   90.00
_cell.angle_beta   90.00
_cell.angle_gamma   90.00
#
_symmetry.space_group_name_H-M   'P 1'
#
loop_
_entity.id
_entity.type
_entity.pdbx_description
1 polymer ?
#
loop_
_entity_poly.entity_id
_entity_poly.type
_entity_poly.pdbx_seq_one_letter_code
_entity_poly.pdbx_strand_id
1 'polypeptide(L)'
;MSNGDDDPADASEEADAADDGGDAGEQTETAAPTLPDDATEESLNEYLDEIAERLEAAETEADLDDVEALLDDAETGIEEADLPEPDEDDEDADDPRGDLEDRVAELRDGVADARGPYGEDVVDAVEAASGTVADTEWTEAGHDDAAAAVASFVGEAADAIDDAAPDAIDEADEDPEALLDEAADGEEPAAAEPIPVDQLTAALDAVAAAVAEAGFDADEDADAIAALLAATDDLEAALDDAEEWDDLETHEQLRAQGYYDVLGHYKDFPVEWAALKEHEAQGNVDMILLALDSLQSEFMERHCLEAFERMGKRGKTEASVEEVLGRAEKRDRPAIRILGKMAAEEATD
;
A
#
# COMPACT_ATOMS: atom_id res chain seq x y z
N MET A 1 -21.69 -60.84 69.25
CA MET A 1 -22.97 -61.00 68.54
C MET A 1 -23.07 -59.82 67.60
N SER A 2 -22.96 -60.03 66.28
CA SER A 2 -24.05 -60.49 65.38
C SER A 2 -25.18 -59.46 65.38
N ASN A 3 -25.63 -58.86 64.28
CA ASN A 3 -25.59 -59.20 62.85
C ASN A 3 -25.44 -57.87 62.06
N GLY A 4 -24.85 -57.83 60.87
CA GLY A 4 -25.34 -58.47 59.63
C GLY A 4 -26.33 -57.47 58.98
N ASP A 5 -26.24 -57.10 57.72
CA ASP A 5 -25.95 -57.85 56.49
C ASP A 5 -25.37 -56.86 55.46
N ASP A 6 -24.39 -57.22 54.62
CA ASP A 6 -24.51 -58.09 53.41
C ASP A 6 -25.37 -57.40 52.32
N ASP A 7 -25.05 -57.40 51.04
CA ASP A 7 -23.96 -58.01 50.28
C ASP A 7 -23.97 -57.33 48.88
N PRO A 8 -22.91 -57.49 48.06
CA PRO A 8 -22.59 -56.72 46.86
C PRO A 8 -22.78 -57.56 45.58
N ALA A 9 -21.86 -57.33 44.62
CA ALA A 9 -21.65 -57.97 43.33
C ALA A 9 -22.47 -57.42 42.16
N ASP A 10 -21.77 -56.76 41.24
CA ASP A 10 -21.40 -57.50 40.04
C ASP A 10 -19.98 -57.12 39.60
N ALA A 11 -19.23 -58.15 39.23
CA ALA A 11 -17.85 -58.11 38.81
C ALA A 11 -17.74 -58.89 37.51
N SER A 12 -17.23 -58.25 36.48
CA SER A 12 -16.64 -58.87 35.28
C SER A 12 -16.05 -57.72 34.46
N GLU A 13 -14.86 -57.75 33.90
CA GLU A 13 -13.84 -58.78 33.75
C GLU A 13 -12.58 -58.03 33.27
N GLU A 14 -11.42 -58.54 33.64
CA GLU A 14 -10.12 -58.08 33.15
C GLU A 14 -9.93 -58.47 31.67
N ALA A 15 -9.35 -57.54 30.89
CA ALA A 15 -8.60 -57.74 29.66
C ALA A 15 -8.26 -56.33 29.14
N ASP A 16 -7.11 -55.97 28.61
CA ASP A 16 -5.82 -56.62 28.41
C ASP A 16 -4.86 -55.45 28.13
N ALA A 17 -3.57 -55.67 28.36
CA ALA A 17 -2.53 -54.68 28.15
C ALA A 17 -2.28 -54.43 26.65
N ALA A 18 -2.14 -53.16 26.27
CA ALA A 18 -1.21 -52.60 25.29
C ALA A 18 -1.34 -51.07 25.44
N ASP A 19 -0.37 -50.33 25.96
CA ASP A 19 0.89 -50.03 25.25
C ASP A 19 0.62 -49.79 23.77
N ASP A 20 -0.19 -48.78 23.48
CA ASP A 20 -0.11 -48.07 22.21
C ASP A 20 0.91 -46.96 22.45
N GLY A 21 2.18 -47.34 22.28
CA GLY A 21 3.27 -46.40 22.22
C GLY A 21 2.86 -45.33 21.23
N GLY A 22 2.83 -44.08 21.71
CA GLY A 22 2.79 -42.94 20.83
C GLY A 22 3.90 -43.14 19.82
N ASP A 23 3.49 -43.49 18.62
CA ASP A 23 4.23 -43.30 17.40
C ASP A 23 4.44 -41.79 17.34
N ALA A 24 5.48 -41.33 18.03
CA ALA A 24 6.25 -40.21 17.56
C ALA A 24 6.64 -40.66 16.15
N GLY A 25 5.82 -40.26 15.18
CA GLY A 25 6.10 -40.45 13.78
C GLY A 25 7.51 -39.96 13.62
N GLU A 26 8.43 -40.90 13.50
CA GLU A 26 9.80 -40.64 13.12
C GLU A 26 9.59 -40.00 11.75
N GLN A 27 9.64 -38.65 11.70
CA GLN A 27 9.74 -37.89 10.47
C GLN A 27 10.90 -38.54 9.76
N THR A 28 10.56 -39.46 8.88
CA THR A 28 11.54 -40.16 8.10
C THR A 28 11.81 -39.10 7.07
N GLU A 29 12.73 -38.18 7.37
CA GLU A 29 13.29 -37.26 6.38
C GLU A 29 13.57 -38.12 5.17
N THR A 30 12.72 -38.01 4.16
CA THR A 30 12.89 -38.71 2.90
C THR A 30 14.23 -38.21 2.42
N ALA A 31 15.20 -39.13 2.33
CA ALA A 31 16.57 -38.78 2.02
C ALA A 31 16.56 -37.88 0.78
N ALA A 32 17.24 -36.74 0.86
CA ALA A 32 17.29 -35.79 -0.25
C ALA A 32 17.68 -36.53 -1.53
N PRO A 33 16.97 -36.29 -2.64
CA PRO A 33 17.31 -36.92 -3.90
C PRO A 33 18.75 -36.53 -4.25
N THR A 34 19.47 -37.44 -4.89
CA THR A 34 20.87 -37.21 -5.24
C THR A 34 21.01 -37.11 -6.74
N LEU A 35 21.73 -36.08 -7.20
CA LEU A 35 22.06 -35.94 -8.61
C LEU A 35 22.61 -37.25 -9.19
N PRO A 36 22.09 -37.74 -10.33
CA PRO A 36 22.53 -39.00 -10.90
C PRO A 36 23.99 -38.94 -11.38
N ASP A 37 24.77 -40.00 -11.09
CA ASP A 37 26.16 -40.14 -11.55
C ASP A 37 26.28 -40.20 -13.09
N ASP A 38 25.24 -40.66 -13.77
CA ASP A 38 25.15 -40.76 -15.24
C ASP A 38 24.01 -39.85 -15.71
N ALA A 39 24.34 -38.58 -15.95
CA ALA A 39 23.38 -37.53 -16.28
C ALA A 39 22.88 -37.68 -17.74
N THR A 40 21.85 -38.51 -17.89
CA THR A 40 21.04 -38.62 -19.11
C THR A 40 19.78 -37.79 -19.00
N GLU A 41 19.14 -37.48 -20.13
CA GLU A 41 17.85 -36.79 -20.16
C GLU A 41 16.79 -37.49 -19.28
N GLU A 42 16.66 -38.82 -19.37
CA GLU A 42 15.68 -39.60 -18.59
C GLU A 42 15.98 -39.53 -17.08
N SER A 43 17.25 -39.68 -16.69
CA SER A 43 17.63 -39.62 -15.26
C SER A 43 17.53 -38.22 -14.67
N LEU A 44 17.77 -37.17 -15.46
CA LEU A 44 17.62 -35.78 -15.01
C LEU A 44 16.13 -35.43 -14.86
N ASN A 45 15.27 -35.90 -15.77
CA ASN A 45 13.83 -35.78 -15.59
C ASN A 45 13.33 -36.51 -14.34
N GLU A 46 13.80 -37.74 -14.08
CA GLU A 46 13.45 -38.46 -12.85
C GLU A 46 13.90 -37.69 -11.59
N TYR A 47 15.10 -37.10 -11.62
CA TYR A 47 15.59 -36.25 -10.52
C TYR A 47 14.73 -34.99 -10.34
N LEU A 48 14.33 -34.32 -11.43
CA LEU A 48 13.43 -33.16 -11.36
C LEU A 48 12.02 -33.53 -10.88
N ASP A 49 11.52 -34.73 -11.21
CA ASP A 49 10.26 -35.25 -10.68
C ASP A 49 10.36 -35.47 -9.16
N GLU A 50 11.48 -36.02 -8.66
CA GLU A 50 11.74 -36.16 -7.22
C GLU A 50 11.84 -34.80 -6.51
N ILE A 51 12.47 -33.79 -7.15
CA ILE A 51 12.51 -32.42 -6.62
C ILE A 51 11.10 -31.81 -6.59
N ALA A 52 10.29 -32.01 -7.63
CA ALA A 52 8.91 -31.54 -7.68
C ALA A 52 8.06 -32.16 -6.55
N GLU A 53 8.19 -33.46 -6.29
CA GLU A 53 7.53 -34.12 -5.16
C GLU A 53 7.99 -33.55 -3.82
N ARG A 54 9.26 -33.15 -3.69
CA ARG A 54 9.78 -32.52 -2.47
C ARG A 54 9.25 -31.09 -2.30
N LEU A 55 9.15 -30.32 -3.38
CA LEU A 55 8.51 -29.00 -3.37
C LEU A 55 7.04 -29.10 -2.91
N GLU A 56 6.29 -30.08 -3.43
CA GLU A 56 4.91 -30.32 -3.00
C GLU A 56 4.78 -30.72 -1.52
N ALA A 57 5.85 -31.28 -0.94
CA ALA A 57 5.91 -31.72 0.45
C ALA A 57 6.61 -30.72 1.38
N ALA A 58 7.14 -29.62 0.86
CA ALA A 58 7.80 -28.59 1.66
C ALA A 58 6.76 -27.89 2.55
N GLU A 59 7.03 -27.85 3.84
CA GLU A 59 6.13 -27.21 4.82
C GLU A 59 6.77 -25.96 5.43
N THR A 60 8.07 -25.75 5.23
CA THR A 60 8.85 -24.66 5.85
C THR A 60 9.78 -23.96 4.85
N GLU A 61 10.22 -22.75 5.19
CA GLU A 61 11.22 -22.01 4.43
C GLU A 61 12.55 -22.77 4.29
N ALA A 62 12.91 -23.54 5.33
CA ALA A 62 14.10 -24.39 5.30
C ALA A 62 13.95 -25.56 4.30
N ASP A 63 12.75 -26.13 4.17
CA ASP A 63 12.48 -27.16 3.17
C ASP A 63 12.56 -26.57 1.75
N LEU A 64 12.11 -25.33 1.56
CA LEU A 64 12.21 -24.61 0.28
C LEU A 64 13.66 -24.27 -0.08
N ASP A 65 14.48 -23.84 0.89
CA ASP A 65 15.93 -23.66 0.71
C ASP A 65 16.63 -24.95 0.28
N ASP A 66 16.24 -26.09 0.87
CA ASP A 66 16.75 -27.41 0.49
C ASP A 66 16.34 -27.76 -0.97
N VAL A 67 15.10 -27.47 -1.37
CA VAL A 67 14.63 -27.67 -2.75
C VAL A 67 15.40 -26.78 -3.72
N GLU A 68 15.63 -25.52 -3.38
CA GLU A 68 16.40 -24.59 -4.20
C GLU A 68 17.84 -25.07 -4.39
N ALA A 69 18.49 -25.57 -3.34
CA ALA A 69 19.81 -26.18 -3.44
C ALA A 69 19.83 -27.41 -4.37
N LEU A 70 18.77 -28.23 -4.37
CA LEU A 70 18.65 -29.37 -5.28
C LEU A 70 18.45 -28.93 -6.74
N LEU A 71 17.75 -27.82 -6.98
CA LEU A 71 17.58 -27.21 -8.31
C LEU A 71 18.91 -26.65 -8.83
N ASP A 72 19.73 -26.04 -7.98
CA ASP A 72 21.09 -25.61 -8.33
C ASP A 72 22.00 -26.80 -8.72
N ASP A 73 21.90 -27.91 -7.97
CA ASP A 73 22.56 -29.16 -8.33
C ASP A 73 22.05 -29.72 -9.66
N ALA A 74 20.73 -29.64 -9.91
CA ALA A 74 20.12 -30.08 -11.17
C ALA A 74 20.61 -29.26 -12.37
N GLU A 75 20.65 -27.94 -12.24
CA GLU A 75 21.17 -27.03 -13.27
C GLU A 75 22.64 -27.35 -13.59
N THR A 76 23.47 -27.52 -12.56
CA THR A 76 24.87 -27.95 -12.73
C THR A 76 24.96 -29.30 -13.45
N GLY A 77 24.11 -30.26 -13.07
CA GLY A 77 24.04 -31.57 -13.71
C GLY A 77 23.63 -31.50 -15.18
N ILE A 78 22.68 -30.64 -15.52
CA ILE A 78 22.25 -30.38 -16.90
C ILE A 78 23.41 -29.76 -17.69
N GLU A 79 24.07 -28.72 -17.16
CA GLU A 79 25.24 -28.08 -17.79
C GLU A 79 26.36 -29.07 -18.14
N GLU A 80 26.68 -29.97 -17.21
CA GLU A 80 27.76 -30.95 -17.38
C GLU A 80 27.37 -32.18 -18.23
N ALA A 81 26.07 -32.43 -18.42
CA ALA A 81 25.57 -33.58 -19.16
C ALA A 81 25.90 -33.52 -20.66
N ASP A 82 26.31 -34.66 -21.23
CA ASP A 82 26.56 -34.85 -22.67
C ASP A 82 25.23 -35.12 -23.42
N LEU A 83 24.33 -34.13 -23.37
CA LEU A 83 23.01 -34.20 -24.01
C LEU A 83 23.11 -33.90 -25.52
N PRO A 84 22.22 -34.49 -26.35
CA PRO A 84 22.15 -34.16 -27.78
C PRO A 84 21.95 -32.66 -28.01
N GLU A 85 22.79 -32.06 -28.87
CA GLU A 85 22.57 -30.68 -29.33
C GLU A 85 21.44 -30.63 -30.37
N PRO A 86 20.56 -29.61 -30.33
CA PRO A 86 19.52 -29.43 -31.34
C PRO A 86 20.15 -29.14 -32.72
N ASP A 87 19.48 -29.56 -33.79
CA ASP A 87 19.93 -29.25 -35.15
C ASP A 87 19.65 -27.77 -35.47
N GLU A 88 20.70 -26.95 -35.58
CA GLU A 88 20.58 -25.51 -35.88
C GLU A 88 19.83 -25.22 -37.21
N ASP A 89 19.76 -26.20 -38.12
CA ASP A 89 19.07 -26.06 -39.41
C ASP A 89 17.58 -26.49 -39.36
N ASP A 90 17.09 -26.98 -38.22
CA ASP A 90 15.70 -27.44 -38.02
C ASP A 90 15.06 -26.79 -36.78
N GLU A 91 14.07 -25.92 -37.01
CA GLU A 91 13.34 -25.21 -35.95
C GLU A 91 12.46 -26.13 -35.09
N ASP A 92 12.19 -27.35 -35.56
CA ASP A 92 11.43 -28.38 -34.86
C ASP A 92 12.35 -29.45 -34.24
N ALA A 93 13.67 -29.24 -34.19
CA ALA A 93 14.59 -30.18 -33.58
C ALA A 93 14.36 -30.30 -32.06
N ASP A 94 14.39 -31.53 -31.54
CA ASP A 94 14.33 -31.78 -30.10
C ASP A 94 15.53 -31.10 -29.41
N ASP A 95 15.26 -30.24 -28.42
CA ASP A 95 16.25 -29.58 -27.58
C ASP A 95 16.14 -30.09 -26.13
N PRO A 96 16.68 -31.29 -25.84
CA PRO A 96 16.51 -31.92 -24.53
C PRO A 96 17.15 -31.11 -23.40
N ARG A 97 18.15 -30.27 -23.72
CA ARG A 97 18.76 -29.38 -22.74
C ARG A 97 17.82 -28.22 -22.43
N GLY A 98 17.29 -27.55 -23.46
CA GLY A 98 16.32 -26.47 -23.29
C GLY A 98 15.07 -26.92 -22.53
N ASP A 99 14.52 -28.09 -22.84
CA ASP A 99 13.35 -28.65 -22.15
C ASP A 99 13.60 -28.86 -20.64
N LEU A 100 14.80 -29.32 -20.25
CA LEU A 100 15.18 -29.50 -18.85
C LEU A 100 15.41 -28.16 -18.13
N GLU A 101 16.04 -27.19 -18.80
CA GLU A 101 16.25 -25.83 -18.27
C GLU A 101 14.92 -25.12 -18.03
N ASP A 102 13.97 -25.25 -18.97
CA ASP A 102 12.61 -24.73 -18.83
C ASP A 102 11.89 -25.39 -17.64
N ARG A 103 12.08 -26.70 -17.42
CA ARG A 103 11.49 -27.40 -16.28
C ARG A 103 12.08 -26.95 -14.94
N VAL A 104 13.39 -26.69 -14.87
CA VAL A 104 14.03 -26.09 -13.69
C VAL A 104 13.46 -24.70 -13.42
N ALA A 105 13.28 -23.88 -14.46
CA ALA A 105 12.68 -22.55 -14.31
C ALA A 105 11.25 -22.63 -13.76
N GLU A 106 10.42 -23.55 -14.27
CA GLU A 106 9.06 -23.79 -13.74
C GLU A 106 9.08 -24.19 -12.26
N LEU A 107 10.00 -25.06 -11.85
CA LEU A 107 10.12 -25.46 -10.44
C LEU A 107 10.63 -24.32 -9.55
N ARG A 108 11.53 -23.47 -10.05
CA ARG A 108 11.98 -22.27 -9.33
C ARG A 108 10.85 -21.26 -9.16
N ASP A 109 10.03 -21.04 -10.18
CA ASP A 109 8.82 -20.23 -10.05
C ASP A 109 7.88 -20.85 -8.99
N GLY A 110 7.74 -22.17 -8.98
CA GLY A 110 6.98 -22.89 -7.95
C GLY A 110 7.53 -22.73 -6.52
N VAL A 111 8.86 -22.71 -6.35
CA VAL A 111 9.51 -22.40 -5.05
C VAL A 111 9.17 -20.97 -4.65
N ALA A 112 9.34 -20.00 -5.54
CA ALA A 112 9.05 -18.59 -5.26
C ALA A 112 7.58 -18.36 -4.88
N ASP A 113 6.64 -19.04 -5.56
CA ASP A 113 5.21 -18.99 -5.24
C ASP A 113 4.87 -19.65 -3.89
N ALA A 114 5.70 -20.59 -3.42
CA ALA A 114 5.52 -21.30 -2.15
C ALA A 114 6.11 -20.57 -0.94
N ARG A 115 7.05 -19.62 -1.17
CA ARG A 115 7.61 -18.78 -0.10
C ARG A 115 6.50 -17.99 0.57
N GLY A 116 6.55 -17.95 1.91
CA GLY A 116 5.57 -17.21 2.71
C GLY A 116 5.76 -15.69 2.61
N PRO A 117 4.77 -14.90 3.06
CA PRO A 117 5.03 -13.49 3.34
C PRO A 117 6.01 -13.36 4.50
N TYR A 118 6.85 -12.33 4.44
CA TYR A 118 7.83 -11.98 5.45
C TYR A 118 7.40 -10.71 6.19
N GLY A 119 8.03 -10.45 7.34
CA GLY A 119 7.89 -9.16 8.02
C GLY A 119 8.28 -7.96 7.13
N GLU A 120 9.19 -8.16 6.16
CA GLU A 120 9.56 -7.14 5.17
C GLU A 120 8.38 -6.77 4.26
N ASP A 121 7.53 -7.73 3.87
CA ASP A 121 6.34 -7.44 3.06
C ASP A 121 5.34 -6.56 3.82
N VAL A 122 5.20 -6.76 5.15
CA VAL A 122 4.39 -5.89 6.01
C VAL A 122 4.98 -4.48 6.07
N VAL A 123 6.31 -4.36 6.25
CA VAL A 123 6.98 -3.05 6.26
C VAL A 123 6.75 -2.31 4.94
N ASP A 124 6.95 -2.98 3.81
CA ASP A 124 6.72 -2.40 2.48
C ASP A 124 5.25 -1.95 2.29
N ALA A 125 4.29 -2.74 2.76
CA ALA A 125 2.87 -2.38 2.72
C ALA A 125 2.54 -1.14 3.58
N VAL A 126 3.11 -1.05 4.78
CA VAL A 126 2.95 0.12 5.67
C VAL A 126 3.59 1.36 5.09
N GLU A 127 4.80 1.26 4.51
CA GLU A 127 5.47 2.37 3.83
C GLU A 127 4.66 2.85 2.60
N ALA A 128 4.05 1.93 1.84
CA ALA A 128 3.17 2.28 0.74
C ALA A 128 1.94 3.07 1.23
N ALA A 129 1.28 2.62 2.30
CA ALA A 129 0.16 3.33 2.91
C ALA A 129 0.58 4.71 3.46
N SER A 130 1.76 4.80 4.08
CA SER A 130 2.36 6.07 4.55
C SER A 130 2.56 7.05 3.38
N GLY A 131 3.04 6.55 2.24
CA GLY A 131 3.14 7.29 0.99
C GLY A 131 1.79 7.84 0.51
N THR A 132 0.74 7.00 0.49
CA THR A 132 -0.63 7.43 0.13
C THR A 132 -1.14 8.53 1.05
N VAL A 133 -0.99 8.38 2.37
CA VAL A 133 -1.42 9.40 3.34
C VAL A 133 -0.71 10.74 3.11
N ALA A 134 0.60 10.71 2.81
CA ALA A 134 1.43 11.89 2.64
C ALA A 134 1.22 12.62 1.29
N ASP A 135 1.07 11.85 0.21
CA ASP A 135 1.04 12.39 -1.15
C ASP A 135 -0.37 12.85 -1.58
N THR A 136 -1.42 12.39 -0.90
CA THR A 136 -2.80 12.74 -1.22
C THR A 136 -3.21 14.11 -0.68
N GLU A 137 -3.81 14.93 -1.54
CA GLU A 137 -4.47 16.16 -1.14
C GLU A 137 -5.87 15.84 -0.61
N TRP A 138 -6.00 15.59 0.69
CA TRP A 138 -7.27 15.24 1.33
C TRP A 138 -8.25 16.42 1.48
N THR A 139 -9.56 16.15 1.42
CA THR A 139 -10.55 17.10 1.96
C THR A 139 -10.55 17.08 3.49
N GLU A 140 -11.25 18.02 4.13
CA GLU A 140 -11.40 17.98 5.60
C GLU A 140 -12.07 16.67 6.06
N ALA A 141 -13.05 16.17 5.30
CA ALA A 141 -13.72 14.91 5.60
C ALA A 141 -12.82 13.70 5.30
N GLY A 142 -12.18 13.67 4.14
CA GLY A 142 -11.25 12.59 3.78
C GLY A 142 -10.07 12.49 4.73
N HIS A 143 -9.57 13.62 5.23
CA HIS A 143 -8.51 13.65 6.23
C HIS A 143 -8.97 13.02 7.58
N ASP A 144 -10.19 13.33 8.03
CA ASP A 144 -10.75 12.71 9.24
C ASP A 144 -10.96 11.20 9.05
N ASP A 145 -11.39 10.78 7.86
CA ASP A 145 -11.57 9.36 7.51
C ASP A 145 -10.21 8.63 7.44
N ALA A 146 -9.20 9.23 6.81
CA ALA A 146 -7.82 8.70 6.77
C ALA A 146 -7.20 8.60 8.17
N ALA A 147 -7.39 9.62 9.03
CA ALA A 147 -6.92 9.57 10.41
C ALA A 147 -7.59 8.44 11.21
N ALA A 148 -8.89 8.20 10.99
CA ALA A 148 -9.60 7.09 11.62
C ALA A 148 -9.12 5.73 11.12
N ALA A 149 -8.82 5.60 9.82
CA ALA A 149 -8.26 4.40 9.22
C ALA A 149 -6.88 4.08 9.82
N VAL A 150 -5.98 5.05 9.86
CA VAL A 150 -4.64 4.90 10.46
C VAL A 150 -4.73 4.53 11.93
N ALA A 151 -5.62 5.18 12.71
CA ALA A 151 -5.79 4.84 14.12
C ALA A 151 -6.33 3.41 14.34
N SER A 152 -7.23 2.94 13.46
CA SER A 152 -7.72 1.55 13.52
C SER A 152 -6.59 0.57 13.21
N PHE A 153 -5.85 0.82 12.13
CA PHE A 153 -4.71 0.00 11.72
C PHE A 153 -3.63 -0.07 12.80
N VAL A 154 -3.24 1.07 13.36
CA VAL A 154 -2.19 1.14 14.41
C VAL A 154 -2.59 0.31 15.63
N GLY A 155 -3.85 0.37 16.06
CA GLY A 155 -4.33 -0.45 17.17
C GLY A 155 -4.32 -1.95 16.84
N GLU A 156 -4.78 -2.33 15.65
CA GLU A 156 -4.78 -3.74 15.21
C GLU A 156 -3.35 -4.29 15.03
N ALA A 157 -2.45 -3.48 14.49
CA ALA A 157 -1.04 -3.83 14.34
C ALA A 157 -0.34 -3.94 15.69
N ALA A 158 -0.61 -3.03 16.63
CA ALA A 158 -0.08 -3.11 17.99
C ALA A 158 -0.54 -4.39 18.71
N ASP A 159 -1.83 -4.75 18.60
CA ASP A 159 -2.36 -6.00 19.16
C ASP A 159 -1.67 -7.23 18.52
N ALA A 160 -1.51 -7.26 17.19
CA ALA A 160 -0.86 -8.36 16.49
C ALA A 160 0.63 -8.50 16.84
N ILE A 161 1.35 -7.38 16.95
CA ILE A 161 2.76 -7.36 17.34
C ILE A 161 2.91 -7.75 18.81
N ASP A 162 2.07 -7.29 19.73
CA ASP A 162 2.15 -7.68 21.16
C ASP A 162 1.91 -9.19 21.36
N ASP A 163 0.98 -9.77 20.59
CA ASP A 163 0.69 -11.21 20.66
C ASP A 163 1.86 -12.09 20.17
N ALA A 164 2.58 -11.66 19.13
CA ALA A 164 3.70 -12.40 18.54
C ALA A 164 5.08 -12.06 19.15
N ALA A 165 5.31 -10.77 19.41
CA ALA A 165 6.57 -10.19 19.87
C ALA A 165 6.33 -9.11 20.96
N PRO A 166 6.00 -9.51 22.21
CA PRO A 166 5.54 -8.61 23.27
C PRO A 166 6.56 -7.56 23.74
N ASP A 167 7.85 -7.78 23.48
CA ASP A 167 8.91 -6.83 23.83
C ASP A 167 9.19 -5.84 22.68
N ALA A 168 8.68 -6.07 21.46
CA ALA A 168 9.05 -5.29 20.27
C ALA A 168 8.59 -3.83 20.33
N ILE A 169 7.36 -3.58 20.80
CA ILE A 169 6.82 -2.21 20.95
C ILE A 169 7.54 -1.46 22.07
N ASP A 170 7.85 -2.15 23.18
CA ASP A 170 8.59 -1.57 24.31
C ASP A 170 10.06 -1.26 23.96
N GLU A 171 10.64 -2.00 23.02
CA GLU A 171 12.02 -1.83 22.51
C GLU A 171 12.11 -0.86 21.33
N ALA A 172 11.00 -0.58 20.64
CA ALA A 172 10.92 0.41 19.58
C ALA A 172 11.22 1.83 20.09
N ASP A 173 11.73 2.68 19.19
CA ASP A 173 12.09 4.05 19.52
C ASP A 173 10.86 4.92 19.84
N GLU A 174 9.72 4.62 19.21
CA GLU A 174 8.46 5.36 19.31
C GLU A 174 7.27 4.40 19.44
N ASP A 175 6.33 4.73 20.32
CA ASP A 175 5.07 4.00 20.49
C ASP A 175 4.06 4.55 19.47
N PRO A 176 3.59 3.72 18.50
CA PRO A 176 2.73 4.19 17.43
C PRO A 176 1.34 4.65 17.94
N GLU A 177 0.80 4.04 19.00
CA GLU A 177 -0.48 4.48 19.58
C GLU A 177 -0.32 5.82 20.32
N ALA A 178 0.79 5.98 21.05
CA ALA A 178 1.07 7.22 21.77
C ALA A 178 1.23 8.42 20.82
N LEU A 179 1.78 8.19 19.62
CA LEU A 179 1.87 9.22 18.59
C LEU A 179 0.51 9.72 18.13
N LEU A 180 -0.56 8.92 18.22
CA LEU A 180 -1.92 9.34 17.85
C LEU A 180 -2.71 9.92 19.03
N ASP A 181 -2.42 9.49 20.26
CA ASP A 181 -3.09 9.96 21.49
C ASP A 181 -2.52 11.29 22.02
N GLU A 182 -1.50 11.88 21.38
CA GLU A 182 -0.95 13.20 21.73
C GLU A 182 -1.92 14.38 21.43
N ALA A 183 -3.23 14.14 21.52
CA ALA A 183 -4.26 15.15 21.65
C ALA A 183 -4.14 15.88 23.00
N ALA A 184 -3.33 16.93 23.01
CA ALA A 184 -3.31 18.02 23.96
C ALA A 184 -3.25 17.61 25.45
N ASP A 185 -2.02 17.59 25.97
CA ASP A 185 -1.67 17.57 27.38
C ASP A 185 -2.46 18.64 28.20
N GLY A 186 -3.68 18.30 28.64
CA GLY A 186 -4.39 18.93 29.76
C GLY A 186 -5.32 20.13 29.52
N GLU A 187 -5.76 20.45 28.30
CA GLU A 187 -6.77 21.50 28.07
C GLU A 187 -8.15 20.93 27.66
N GLU A 188 -9.24 21.53 28.18
CA GLU A 188 -10.63 21.14 27.83
C GLU A 188 -10.77 21.04 26.31
N PRO A 189 -11.53 20.06 25.78
CA PRO A 189 -11.65 19.88 24.33
C PRO A 189 -12.37 21.09 23.73
N ALA A 190 -11.59 22.07 23.27
CA ALA A 190 -11.90 22.73 22.02
C ALA A 190 -11.99 21.61 20.97
N ALA A 191 -12.94 21.69 20.05
CA ALA A 191 -13.16 20.69 19.00
C ALA A 191 -11.81 20.09 18.57
N ALA A 192 -11.63 18.78 18.77
CA ALA A 192 -10.35 18.12 18.60
C ALA A 192 -9.72 18.60 17.30
N GLU A 193 -8.56 19.24 17.38
CA GLU A 193 -7.86 19.64 16.16
C GLU A 193 -7.54 18.36 15.39
N PRO A 194 -7.71 18.35 14.06
CA PRO A 194 -7.44 17.16 13.25
C PRO A 194 -5.97 16.75 13.41
N ILE A 195 -5.71 15.44 13.48
CA ILE A 195 -4.36 14.88 13.62
C ILE A 195 -3.57 15.21 12.36
N PRO A 196 -2.49 16.01 12.41
CA PRO A 196 -1.75 16.39 11.21
C PRO A 196 -1.25 15.17 10.41
N VAL A 197 -1.22 15.28 9.08
CA VAL A 197 -0.68 14.25 8.17
C VAL A 197 0.71 13.76 8.61
N ASP A 198 1.62 14.67 8.99
CA ASP A 198 2.97 14.32 9.47
C ASP A 198 2.96 13.40 10.72
N GLN A 199 1.92 13.50 11.56
CA GLN A 199 1.75 12.68 12.76
C GLN A 199 1.14 11.30 12.40
N LEU A 200 0.24 11.26 11.41
CA LEU A 200 -0.29 9.99 10.87
C LEU A 200 0.83 9.16 10.23
N THR A 201 1.66 9.79 9.39
CA THR A 201 2.79 9.11 8.74
C THR A 201 3.83 8.66 9.77
N ALA A 202 4.11 9.47 10.80
CA ALA A 202 5.01 9.06 11.88
C ALA A 202 4.50 7.84 12.66
N ALA A 203 3.19 7.72 12.87
CA ALA A 203 2.61 6.54 13.50
C ALA A 203 2.75 5.28 12.63
N LEU A 204 2.54 5.39 11.31
CA LEU A 204 2.78 4.30 10.37
C LEU A 204 4.26 3.89 10.32
N ASP A 205 5.17 4.86 10.25
CA ASP A 205 6.62 4.61 10.28
C ASP A 205 7.04 3.91 11.59
N ALA A 206 6.42 4.26 12.72
CA ALA A 206 6.64 3.60 14.00
C ALA A 206 6.13 2.15 14.01
N VAL A 207 5.00 1.85 13.38
CA VAL A 207 4.54 0.45 13.17
C VAL A 207 5.53 -0.32 12.31
N ALA A 208 5.98 0.24 11.19
CA ALA A 208 6.98 -0.40 10.33
C ALA A 208 8.29 -0.70 11.09
N ALA A 209 8.75 0.24 11.92
CA ALA A 209 9.91 0.03 12.78
C ALA A 209 9.70 -1.08 13.81
N ALA A 210 8.51 -1.14 14.43
CA ALA A 210 8.17 -2.19 15.40
C ALA A 210 8.12 -3.58 14.75
N VAL A 211 7.56 -3.70 13.54
CA VAL A 211 7.58 -4.95 12.76
C VAL A 211 9.01 -5.38 12.42
N ALA A 212 9.86 -4.43 12.00
CA ALA A 212 11.26 -4.73 11.70
C ALA A 212 12.05 -5.18 12.94
N GLU A 213 11.79 -4.58 14.11
CA GLU A 213 12.42 -4.98 15.38
C GLU A 213 11.89 -6.31 15.91
N ALA A 214 10.60 -6.61 15.68
CA ALA A 214 9.99 -7.88 16.07
C ALA A 214 10.70 -9.09 15.46
N GLY A 215 11.28 -8.93 14.27
CA GLY A 215 12.11 -9.96 13.64
C GLY A 215 11.34 -11.24 13.34
N PHE A 216 10.11 -11.10 12.83
CA PHE A 216 9.21 -12.22 12.58
C PHE A 216 9.83 -13.30 11.71
N ASP A 217 9.68 -14.54 12.15
CA ASP A 217 10.01 -15.73 11.38
C ASP A 217 8.85 -16.10 10.47
N ALA A 218 9.13 -16.34 9.18
CA ALA A 218 8.08 -16.58 8.19
C ALA A 218 7.26 -17.84 8.45
N ASP A 219 7.84 -18.85 9.12
CA ASP A 219 7.14 -20.09 9.47
C ASP A 219 6.48 -19.99 10.85
N GLU A 220 7.22 -19.54 11.87
CA GLU A 220 6.70 -19.50 13.26
C GLU A 220 5.66 -18.39 13.47
N ASP A 221 5.81 -17.25 12.77
CA ASP A 221 4.95 -16.07 12.92
C ASP A 221 4.02 -15.84 11.72
N ALA A 222 3.84 -16.85 10.86
CA ALA A 222 3.02 -16.78 9.65
C ALA A 222 1.61 -16.21 9.89
N ASP A 223 0.96 -16.61 10.99
CA ASP A 223 -0.38 -16.13 11.36
C ASP A 223 -0.36 -14.63 11.73
N ALA A 224 0.69 -14.14 12.38
CA ALA A 224 0.84 -12.73 12.75
C ALA A 224 1.15 -11.86 11.52
N ILE A 225 2.06 -12.32 10.66
CA ILE A 225 2.38 -11.65 9.39
C ILE A 225 1.11 -11.55 8.52
N ALA A 226 0.36 -12.64 8.39
CA ALA A 226 -0.89 -12.65 7.63
C ALA A 226 -1.95 -11.71 8.22
N ALA A 227 -2.04 -11.62 9.55
CA ALA A 227 -2.95 -10.67 10.22
C ALA A 227 -2.56 -9.21 9.96
N LEU A 228 -1.26 -8.90 10.02
CA LEU A 228 -0.74 -7.57 9.71
C LEU A 228 -0.98 -7.18 8.25
N LEU A 229 -0.74 -8.09 7.29
CA LEU A 229 -1.03 -7.84 5.88
C LEU A 229 -2.53 -7.62 5.62
N ALA A 230 -3.39 -8.39 6.29
CA ALA A 230 -4.83 -8.15 6.20
C ALA A 230 -5.22 -6.78 6.77
N ALA A 231 -4.59 -6.34 7.86
CA ALA A 231 -4.80 -5.02 8.43
C ALA A 231 -4.28 -3.90 7.49
N THR A 232 -3.17 -4.12 6.77
CA THR A 232 -2.70 -3.18 5.75
C THR A 232 -3.63 -3.13 4.53
N ASP A 233 -4.20 -4.26 4.11
CA ASP A 233 -5.20 -4.30 3.03
C ASP A 233 -6.47 -3.51 3.43
N ASP A 234 -6.92 -3.68 4.69
CA ASP A 234 -8.06 -2.94 5.23
C ASP A 234 -7.76 -1.44 5.36
N LEU A 235 -6.51 -1.07 5.72
CA LEU A 235 -6.04 0.32 5.71
C LEU A 235 -6.05 0.90 4.29
N GLU A 236 -5.45 0.22 3.31
CA GLU A 236 -5.41 0.67 1.92
C GLU A 236 -6.82 0.90 1.38
N ALA A 237 -7.74 -0.06 1.60
CA ALA A 237 -9.13 0.07 1.19
C ALA A 237 -9.84 1.27 1.85
N ALA A 238 -9.54 1.55 3.12
CA ALA A 238 -10.11 2.70 3.83
C ALA A 238 -9.54 4.04 3.35
N LEU A 239 -8.25 4.08 2.97
CA LEU A 239 -7.62 5.25 2.36
C LEU A 239 -8.20 5.52 0.96
N ASP A 240 -8.39 4.48 0.15
CA ASP A 240 -9.01 4.59 -1.19
C ASP A 240 -10.47 5.07 -1.13
N ASP A 241 -11.20 4.74 -0.05
CA ASP A 241 -12.58 5.19 0.18
C ASP A 241 -12.66 6.63 0.73
N ALA A 242 -11.56 7.20 1.24
CA ALA A 242 -11.52 8.53 1.82
C ALA A 242 -11.54 9.63 0.74
N GLU A 243 -12.21 10.75 1.02
CA GLU A 243 -12.47 11.79 0.01
C GLU A 243 -11.22 12.61 -0.33
N GLU A 244 -10.76 12.53 -1.58
CA GLU A 244 -9.68 13.34 -2.11
C GLU A 244 -10.18 14.70 -2.59
N TRP A 245 -9.29 15.69 -2.64
CA TRP A 245 -9.62 17.02 -3.15
C TRP A 245 -10.14 17.01 -4.59
N ASP A 246 -9.59 16.10 -5.42
CA ASP A 246 -9.98 15.94 -6.82
C ASP A 246 -11.33 15.22 -6.99
N ASP A 247 -11.88 14.60 -5.94
CA ASP A 247 -13.24 14.03 -5.95
C ASP A 247 -14.32 15.11 -5.88
N LEU A 248 -13.99 16.27 -5.31
CA LEU A 248 -14.94 17.39 -5.17
C LEU A 248 -15.35 17.96 -6.53
N GLU A 249 -16.64 18.28 -6.69
CA GLU A 249 -17.07 19.04 -7.85
C GLU A 249 -16.44 20.45 -7.83
N THR A 250 -16.24 21.08 -9.00
CA THR A 250 -15.67 22.44 -9.08
C THR A 250 -16.37 23.47 -8.18
N HIS A 251 -17.68 23.34 -7.97
CA HIS A 251 -18.42 24.23 -7.06
C HIS A 251 -18.08 24.01 -5.59
N GLU A 252 -17.76 22.78 -5.21
CA GLU A 252 -17.38 22.38 -3.85
C GLU A 252 -15.96 22.83 -3.56
N GLN A 253 -15.02 22.59 -4.48
CA GLN A 253 -13.66 23.13 -4.39
C GLN A 253 -13.65 24.66 -4.24
N LEU A 254 -14.44 25.36 -5.08
CA LEU A 254 -14.57 26.82 -4.97
C LEU A 254 -15.19 27.26 -3.63
N ARG A 255 -16.11 26.47 -3.07
CA ARG A 255 -16.67 26.76 -1.75
C ARG A 255 -15.64 26.57 -0.64
N ALA A 256 -14.90 25.46 -0.66
CA ALA A 256 -13.84 25.18 0.31
C ALA A 256 -12.73 26.25 0.25
N GLN A 257 -12.41 26.74 -0.93
CA GLN A 257 -11.46 27.87 -1.12
C GLN A 257 -12.05 29.25 -0.78
N GLY A 258 -13.31 29.33 -0.32
CA GLY A 258 -13.96 30.58 0.12
C GLY A 258 -14.42 31.50 -1.01
N TYR A 259 -14.47 31.04 -2.26
CA TYR A 259 -14.85 31.85 -3.43
C TYR A 259 -16.27 32.43 -3.31
N TYR A 260 -17.17 31.73 -2.61
CA TYR A 260 -18.54 32.20 -2.41
C TYR A 260 -18.74 33.06 -1.16
N ASP A 261 -17.75 33.18 -0.27
CA ASP A 261 -17.87 33.89 1.01
C ASP A 261 -18.10 35.40 0.84
N VAL A 262 -17.72 35.91 -0.32
CA VAL A 262 -17.96 37.29 -0.73
C VAL A 262 -19.47 37.59 -0.92
N LEU A 263 -20.30 36.55 -1.08
CA LEU A 263 -21.73 36.67 -1.30
C LEU A 263 -22.49 36.75 0.03
N GLY A 264 -23.06 37.92 0.34
CA GLY A 264 -23.95 38.05 1.51
C GLY A 264 -25.32 37.36 1.35
N HIS A 265 -25.79 37.18 0.11
CA HIS A 265 -26.99 36.42 -0.26
C HIS A 265 -26.79 35.85 -1.67
N TYR A 266 -27.37 34.68 -1.97
CA TYR A 266 -27.37 34.11 -3.32
C TYR A 266 -27.98 35.12 -4.32
N LYS A 267 -27.13 35.78 -5.10
CA LYS A 267 -27.47 36.71 -6.18
C LYS A 267 -27.88 35.91 -7.44
N ASP A 268 -28.30 36.61 -8.51
CA ASP A 268 -28.79 36.02 -9.77
C ASP A 268 -27.89 34.91 -10.35
N PHE A 269 -28.51 33.91 -10.97
CA PHE A 269 -27.83 32.80 -11.64
C PHE A 269 -27.10 33.25 -12.93
N PRO A 270 -25.87 32.79 -13.22
CA PRO A 270 -25.05 31.87 -12.42
C PRO A 270 -24.34 32.54 -11.23
N VAL A 271 -24.26 31.83 -10.10
CA VAL A 271 -23.78 32.38 -8.82
C VAL A 271 -22.28 32.69 -8.85
N GLU A 272 -21.53 31.95 -9.65
CA GLU A 272 -20.10 32.10 -9.92
C GLU A 272 -19.79 33.48 -10.48
N TRP A 273 -20.61 33.95 -11.42
CA TRP A 273 -20.47 35.27 -12.00
C TRP A 273 -20.85 36.38 -11.03
N ALA A 274 -21.81 36.11 -10.14
CA ALA A 274 -22.15 37.05 -9.08
C ALA A 274 -21.03 37.21 -8.06
N ALA A 275 -20.35 36.12 -7.68
CA ALA A 275 -19.16 36.14 -6.84
C ALA A 275 -18.01 36.88 -7.53
N LEU A 276 -17.74 36.57 -8.80
CA LEU A 276 -16.70 37.22 -9.61
C LEU A 276 -16.81 38.75 -9.57
N LYS A 277 -18.02 39.29 -9.77
CA LYS A 277 -18.26 40.75 -9.76
C LYS A 277 -17.97 41.38 -8.39
N GLU A 278 -18.19 40.65 -7.31
CA GLU A 278 -17.92 41.15 -5.97
C GLU A 278 -16.41 41.07 -5.66
N HIS A 279 -15.73 39.99 -6.06
CA HIS A 279 -14.27 39.89 -6.02
C HIS A 279 -13.60 40.96 -6.87
N GLU A 280 -14.11 41.26 -8.07
CA GLU A 280 -13.65 42.38 -8.92
C GLU A 280 -13.76 43.72 -8.17
N ALA A 281 -14.89 43.97 -7.51
CA ALA A 281 -15.12 45.21 -6.79
C ALA A 281 -14.16 45.37 -5.60
N GLN A 282 -13.92 44.29 -4.86
CA GLN A 282 -13.00 44.24 -3.71
C GLN A 282 -11.53 44.23 -4.14
N GLY A 283 -11.24 43.78 -5.36
CA GLY A 283 -9.90 43.69 -5.92
C GLY A 283 -9.16 42.41 -5.55
N ASN A 284 -9.89 41.32 -5.32
CA ASN A 284 -9.33 40.03 -4.92
C ASN A 284 -8.81 39.32 -6.18
N VAL A 285 -7.57 39.63 -6.57
CA VAL A 285 -6.94 39.11 -7.80
C VAL A 285 -6.84 37.59 -7.78
N ASP A 286 -6.44 37.02 -6.65
CA ASP A 286 -6.24 35.58 -6.52
C ASP A 286 -7.55 34.81 -6.75
N MET A 287 -8.67 35.34 -6.26
CA MET A 287 -10.00 34.75 -6.50
C MET A 287 -10.47 34.87 -7.95
N ILE A 288 -10.00 35.87 -8.70
CA ILE A 288 -10.29 35.99 -10.14
C ILE A 288 -9.41 35.01 -10.93
N LEU A 289 -8.17 34.77 -10.50
CA LEU A 289 -7.31 33.74 -11.08
C LEU A 289 -7.87 32.34 -10.80
N LEU A 290 -8.27 32.07 -9.56
CA LEU A 290 -8.95 30.84 -9.20
C LEU A 290 -10.18 30.60 -10.09
N ALA A 291 -11.07 31.60 -10.22
CA ALA A 291 -12.22 31.49 -11.11
C ALA A 291 -11.84 31.30 -12.58
N LEU A 292 -10.74 31.89 -13.04
CA LEU A 292 -10.27 31.77 -14.42
C LEU A 292 -9.74 30.35 -14.71
N ASP A 293 -9.09 29.74 -13.73
CA ASP A 293 -8.52 28.40 -13.83
C ASP A 293 -9.59 27.31 -13.65
N SER A 294 -10.38 27.39 -12.58
CA SER A 294 -11.39 26.38 -12.25
C SER A 294 -12.63 26.45 -13.17
N LEU A 295 -13.08 27.64 -13.57
CA LEU A 295 -14.33 27.79 -14.34
C LEU A 295 -14.06 27.90 -15.85
N GLN A 296 -13.74 26.77 -16.45
CA GLN A 296 -13.30 26.64 -17.85
C GLN A 296 -14.37 26.89 -18.93
N SER A 297 -15.53 27.46 -18.57
CA SER A 297 -16.53 27.84 -19.57
C SER A 297 -16.11 29.13 -20.28
N GLU A 298 -16.27 29.19 -21.60
CA GLU A 298 -16.06 30.40 -22.44
C GLU A 298 -16.82 31.65 -21.92
N PHE A 299 -17.93 31.42 -21.21
CA PHE A 299 -18.67 32.48 -20.55
C PHE A 299 -17.89 33.05 -19.36
N MET A 300 -17.41 32.19 -18.45
CA MET A 300 -16.66 32.59 -17.27
C MET A 300 -15.27 33.11 -17.62
N GLU A 301 -14.53 32.42 -18.50
CA GLU A 301 -13.18 32.86 -18.93
C GLU A 301 -13.22 34.30 -19.45
N ARG A 302 -14.16 34.61 -20.36
CA ARG A 302 -14.34 35.97 -20.88
C ARG A 302 -14.63 36.96 -19.75
N HIS A 303 -15.48 36.60 -18.79
CA HIS A 303 -15.82 37.51 -17.71
C HIS A 303 -14.67 37.71 -16.70
N CYS A 304 -13.84 36.70 -16.45
CA CYS A 304 -12.62 36.83 -15.64
C CYS A 304 -11.60 37.74 -16.34
N LEU A 305 -11.36 37.55 -17.64
CA LEU A 305 -10.48 38.44 -18.42
C LEU A 305 -11.01 39.87 -18.50
N GLU A 306 -12.32 40.06 -18.66
CA GLU A 306 -12.95 41.38 -18.60
C GLU A 306 -12.81 42.02 -17.21
N ALA A 307 -12.89 41.25 -16.12
CA ALA A 307 -12.67 41.74 -14.77
C ALA A 307 -11.24 42.27 -14.62
N PHE A 308 -10.23 41.54 -15.11
CA PHE A 308 -8.85 42.03 -15.17
C PHE A 308 -8.70 43.31 -15.99
N GLU A 309 -9.35 43.40 -17.16
CA GLU A 309 -9.33 44.61 -17.98
C GLU A 309 -9.90 45.83 -17.21
N ARG A 310 -10.99 45.63 -16.46
CA ARG A 310 -11.66 46.68 -15.68
C ARG A 310 -10.87 47.08 -14.44
N MET A 311 -10.26 46.12 -13.76
CA MET A 311 -9.40 46.36 -12.59
C MET A 311 -8.13 47.13 -12.97
N GLY A 312 -7.60 46.90 -14.17
CA GLY A 312 -6.38 47.56 -14.67
C GLY A 312 -5.23 47.38 -13.68
N LYS A 313 -4.60 48.49 -13.24
CA LYS A 313 -3.48 48.44 -12.29
C LYS A 313 -3.79 47.75 -10.96
N ARG A 314 -5.06 47.74 -10.51
CA ARG A 314 -5.45 47.01 -9.29
C ARG A 314 -5.37 45.50 -9.47
N GLY A 315 -5.47 45.04 -10.71
CA GLY A 315 -5.34 43.62 -11.05
C GLY A 315 -3.91 43.16 -11.23
N LYS A 316 -2.91 44.05 -11.19
CA LYS A 316 -1.51 43.69 -11.48
C LYS A 316 -0.87 43.00 -10.27
N THR A 317 -0.88 41.67 -10.27
CA THR A 317 0.04 40.81 -9.49
C THR A 317 0.97 40.07 -10.44
N GLU A 318 2.07 39.51 -9.93
CA GLU A 318 3.00 38.71 -10.73
C GLU A 318 2.28 37.55 -11.43
N ALA A 319 1.52 36.74 -10.67
CA ALA A 319 0.71 35.63 -11.19
C ALA A 319 -0.29 36.07 -12.27
N SER A 320 -1.01 37.18 -12.06
CA SER A 320 -1.97 37.68 -13.06
C SER A 320 -1.30 38.17 -14.35
N VAL A 321 -0.09 38.70 -14.25
CA VAL A 321 0.66 39.17 -15.41
C VAL A 321 1.17 37.98 -16.21
N GLU A 322 1.74 36.98 -15.54
CA GLU A 322 2.18 35.72 -16.17
C GLU A 322 1.03 35.03 -16.92
N GLU A 323 -0.11 34.85 -16.25
CA GLU A 323 -1.28 34.18 -16.81
C GLU A 323 -1.86 34.91 -18.04
N VAL A 324 -1.85 36.25 -18.02
CA VAL A 324 -2.30 37.06 -19.17
C VAL A 324 -1.21 37.13 -20.25
N LEU A 325 0.08 37.11 -19.90
CA LEU A 325 1.20 37.06 -20.84
C LEU A 325 1.16 35.78 -21.68
N GLY A 326 0.97 34.62 -21.06
CA GLY A 326 0.87 33.33 -21.77
C GLY A 326 -0.25 33.32 -22.84
N ARG A 327 -1.36 34.03 -22.59
CA ARG A 327 -2.40 34.26 -23.61
C ARG A 327 -1.98 35.26 -24.68
N ALA A 328 -1.34 36.36 -24.29
CA ALA A 328 -0.88 37.39 -25.22
C ALA A 328 0.15 36.88 -26.23
N GLU A 329 1.04 35.97 -25.82
CA GLU A 329 2.01 35.28 -26.69
C GLU A 329 1.32 34.47 -27.80
N LYS A 330 0.15 33.88 -27.49
CA LYS A 330 -0.73 33.22 -28.46
C LYS A 330 -1.49 34.20 -29.36
N ARG A 331 -1.15 35.49 -29.31
CA ARG A 331 -1.74 36.61 -30.06
C ARG A 331 -3.19 36.91 -29.67
N ASP A 332 -3.57 36.55 -28.45
CA ASP A 332 -4.87 36.92 -27.89
C ASP A 332 -4.95 38.45 -27.70
N ARG A 333 -5.88 39.08 -28.43
CA ARG A 333 -6.02 40.55 -28.44
C ARG A 333 -6.59 41.09 -27.13
N PRO A 334 -7.61 40.47 -26.50
CA PRO A 334 -8.02 40.81 -25.14
C PRO A 334 -6.86 40.83 -24.13
N ALA A 335 -6.03 39.80 -24.10
CA ALA A 335 -4.89 39.68 -23.19
C ALA A 335 -3.87 40.82 -23.35
N ILE A 336 -3.48 41.13 -24.59
CA ILE A 336 -2.59 42.29 -24.89
C ILE A 336 -3.17 43.60 -24.34
N ARG A 337 -4.49 43.78 -24.44
CA ARG A 337 -5.16 44.97 -23.91
C ARG A 337 -5.16 45.00 -22.39
N ILE A 338 -5.40 43.86 -21.74
CA ILE A 338 -5.37 43.71 -20.28
C ILE A 338 -3.99 44.07 -19.74
N LEU A 339 -2.90 43.55 -20.32
CA LEU A 339 -1.52 43.89 -19.94
C LEU A 339 -1.24 45.40 -20.05
N GLY A 340 -1.71 46.02 -21.13
CA GLY A 340 -1.62 47.48 -21.30
C GLY A 340 -2.41 48.26 -20.23
N LYS A 341 -3.55 47.74 -19.75
CA LYS A 341 -4.35 48.33 -18.67
C LYS A 341 -3.72 48.13 -17.28
N MET A 342 -3.08 46.99 -17.07
CA MET A 342 -2.30 46.67 -15.86
C MET A 342 -1.02 47.51 -15.76
N ALA A 343 -0.51 48.02 -16.89
CA ALA A 343 0.84 48.57 -17.00
C ALA A 343 1.91 47.51 -16.65
N ALA A 344 1.76 46.32 -17.23
CA ALA A 344 2.78 45.28 -17.23
C ALA A 344 3.91 45.70 -18.19
N GLU A 345 5.08 46.02 -17.64
CA GLU A 345 6.28 46.39 -18.42
C GLU A 345 6.92 45.13 -19.02
N GLU A 346 6.74 44.00 -18.34
CA GLU A 346 7.13 42.64 -18.74
C GLU A 346 6.57 42.27 -20.12
N ALA A 347 5.42 42.84 -20.51
CA ALA A 347 4.81 42.63 -21.82
C ALA A 347 5.51 43.35 -22.98
N THR A 348 6.59 44.10 -22.71
CA THR A 348 7.34 44.86 -23.73
C THR A 348 8.70 44.27 -24.08
N ASP A 349 9.12 43.23 -23.35
CA ASP A 349 10.33 42.45 -23.61
C ASP A 349 10.12 41.42 -24.75
#